data_AF-A0A7C2TP03-F1
#
_entry.id   AF-A0A7C2TP03-F1
#
_cell.length_a   1.000
_cell.length_b   1.000
_cell.length_c   1.000
_cell.angle_alpha   90.00
_cell.angle_beta   90.00
_cell.angle_gamma   90.00
#
_symmetry.space_group_name_H-M   'P 1'
#
loop_
_entity.id
_entity.type
_entity.pdbx_description
1 polymer ?
#
loop_
_entity_poly.entity_id
_entity_poly.type
_entity_poly.pdbx_seq_one_letter_code
_entity_poly.pdbx_strand_id
1 'polypeptide(L)'
;MRGLAVRLLFVLLLASPLWMGVGVRPAYGAGYVITTLADNTNPDGQCSLREAILAANNAPANGDCGPGSPGDDTITFIMSGIIVLNSTLPAIVAGVGALTIDGGGVITISGNNSVQVMVVSSGATLTLKNLTIAKGYSWFGGGIGNFGTLTVTNSTFSGNSAVVGGGIGNYDTLTVTNSTFSGNHASDSGGGIGNWGTVTVTNSTFSGNSAVVGGGIGNFDTLTVTNSTFSGNHASDSGGGIGNFGTLTLRNTIIANSPSGGDCRGSLSAGSIHNLIEDSANACGLAHGVGGNIIGRDPKLGALIGNPAYFPLLPGSPAIDAGHNLTCAAQPVNNQSQNGVPRPQDGNGDGVAACDIGSYEALGGGEGAIQVETKEPQLSTEDPLHTVVLRGVVSTAGSTTAWFEWGEDPNALNQRTPMYAVKGQTEITTSLQLPPEDSMGRPFYYRIAAGDPFNPVRGGVQRILVLLGRPDDNLPNNLPIRKPPYWNRYDRLIHHYAHQAGWPAPVVKAILAHESNWDFHSCDPHCHYNNHPERSFLYEPVAIDWQWVYRGQSTPQVGDQLRPYLLPDNPPLMWPYNRHWDDFIAIPPNAWNLDMVGRCSFNDPSLEKKDPY
;
A
#
# COMPACT_ATOMS: atom_id res chain seq x y z
N MET A 1 -5.31 82.22 55.16
CA MET A 1 -5.69 80.79 55.07
C MET A 1 -6.39 80.56 53.74
N ARG A 2 -5.86 79.62 52.91
CA ARG A 2 -6.50 78.85 51.80
C ARG A 2 -7.20 79.68 50.69
N GLY A 3 -6.98 79.53 49.40
CA GLY A 3 -6.34 78.53 48.55
C GLY A 3 -7.02 78.57 47.17
N LEU A 4 -6.34 78.02 46.15
CA LEU A 4 -6.85 77.59 44.82
C LEU A 4 -6.94 78.60 43.64
N ALA A 5 -5.90 78.50 42.80
CA ALA A 5 -5.88 78.21 41.36
C ALA A 5 -6.67 79.10 40.36
N VAL A 6 -5.98 79.56 39.30
CA VAL A 6 -6.10 79.04 37.92
C VAL A 6 -5.20 79.82 36.92
N ARG A 7 -4.31 79.04 36.27
CA ARG A 7 -3.81 79.04 34.87
C ARG A 7 -3.22 80.31 34.23
N LEU A 8 -1.90 80.28 34.01
CA LEU A 8 -1.25 80.91 32.85
C LEU A 8 -0.68 79.81 31.93
N LEU A 9 -1.03 79.87 30.65
CA LEU A 9 -0.61 78.97 29.59
C LEU A 9 0.76 79.43 29.06
N PHE A 10 1.82 78.62 29.17
CA PHE A 10 3.09 78.83 28.47
C PHE A 10 3.26 77.73 27.41
N VAL A 11 3.31 78.13 26.14
CA VAL A 11 3.61 77.26 24.99
C VAL A 11 5.13 77.07 24.94
N LEU A 12 5.58 75.84 25.16
CA LEU A 12 6.97 75.41 24.98
C LEU A 12 7.03 74.59 23.68
N LEU A 13 7.64 75.19 22.64
CA LEU A 13 8.06 74.50 21.43
C LEU A 13 9.24 73.58 21.78
N LEU A 14 8.97 72.28 21.94
CA LEU A 14 9.99 71.24 21.95
C LEU A 14 10.01 70.55 20.59
N ALA A 15 11.12 70.71 19.88
CA ALA A 15 11.44 69.92 18.70
C ALA A 15 11.55 68.44 19.11
N SER A 16 10.60 67.62 18.65
CA SER A 16 10.69 66.17 18.75
C SER A 16 11.67 65.66 17.69
N PRO A 17 12.65 64.82 18.04
CA PRO A 17 13.42 64.12 17.03
C PRO A 17 12.46 63.17 16.30
N LEU A 18 12.34 63.34 14.99
CA LEU A 18 11.66 62.42 14.09
C LEU A 18 12.43 61.09 14.14
N TRP A 19 12.06 60.22 15.07
CA TRP A 19 12.52 58.85 15.08
C TRP A 19 11.82 58.17 13.91
N MET A 20 12.48 58.13 12.75
CA MET A 20 12.16 57.16 11.70
C MET A 20 12.51 55.78 12.29
N GLY A 21 11.63 55.28 13.16
CA GLY A 21 11.58 53.87 13.47
C GLY A 21 11.29 53.18 12.15
N VAL A 22 12.31 52.56 11.56
CA VAL A 22 12.13 51.46 10.64
C VAL A 22 11.44 50.38 11.49
N GLY A 23 10.12 50.45 11.57
CA GLY A 23 9.33 49.36 12.07
C GLY A 23 9.61 48.20 11.14
N VAL A 24 10.51 47.31 11.56
CA VAL A 24 10.64 45.99 10.95
C VAL A 24 9.28 45.34 11.20
N ARG A 25 8.39 45.45 10.21
CA ARG A 25 7.18 44.66 10.21
C ARG A 25 7.64 43.21 10.24
N PRO A 26 7.05 42.33 11.07
CA PRO A 26 7.29 40.90 10.94
C PRO A 26 7.10 40.54 9.47
N ALA A 27 8.11 39.92 8.86
CA ALA A 27 7.96 39.35 7.52
C ALA A 27 6.96 38.20 7.67
N TYR A 28 5.71 38.44 7.28
CA TYR A 28 4.71 37.38 7.22
C TYR A 28 4.96 36.56 5.96
N GLY A 29 5.00 35.24 6.14
CA GLY A 29 4.98 34.26 5.06
C GLY A 29 3.80 34.42 4.12
N ALA A 30 3.99 34.13 2.83
CA ALA A 30 2.92 34.01 1.86
C ALA A 30 2.24 32.63 1.97
N GLY A 31 0.93 32.63 1.74
CA GLY A 31 0.13 31.42 1.62
C GLY A 31 -0.35 31.23 0.19
N TYR A 32 0.03 30.13 -0.44
CA TYR A 32 -0.40 29.73 -1.77
C TYR A 32 -1.46 28.65 -1.68
N VAL A 33 -2.52 28.81 -2.47
CA VAL A 33 -3.58 27.83 -2.60
C VAL A 33 -3.59 27.33 -4.04
N ILE A 34 -3.20 26.08 -4.24
CA ILE A 34 -3.18 25.43 -5.54
C ILE A 34 -4.60 25.14 -6.00
N THR A 35 -4.94 25.62 -7.19
CA THR A 35 -6.29 25.57 -7.78
C THR A 35 -6.37 24.69 -9.02
N THR A 36 -5.24 24.22 -9.54
CA THR A 36 -5.17 23.31 -10.69
C THR A 36 -4.16 22.18 -10.48
N LEU A 37 -4.48 20.99 -11.02
CA LEU A 37 -3.56 19.84 -11.04
C LEU A 37 -2.58 19.90 -12.22
N ALA A 38 -2.73 20.87 -13.12
CA ALA A 38 -1.90 20.98 -14.31
C ALA A 38 -0.49 21.49 -13.94
N ASP A 39 0.56 20.77 -14.35
CA ASP A 39 1.96 21.20 -14.20
C ASP A 39 2.35 22.17 -15.33
N ASN A 40 2.09 23.46 -15.15
CA ASN A 40 2.40 24.50 -16.15
C ASN A 40 2.63 25.87 -15.50
N THR A 41 2.97 26.86 -16.34
CA THR A 41 3.18 28.27 -15.94
C THR A 41 2.37 29.24 -16.82
N ASN A 42 1.23 28.79 -17.35
CA ASN A 42 0.45 29.59 -18.29
C ASN A 42 -0.37 30.64 -17.53
N PRO A 43 -0.49 31.88 -18.03
CA PRO A 43 -1.32 32.91 -17.40
C PRO A 43 -2.81 32.63 -17.64
N ASP A 44 -3.36 31.63 -16.95
CA ASP A 44 -4.73 31.12 -17.13
C ASP A 44 -5.65 31.44 -15.95
N GLY A 45 -5.15 32.14 -14.93
CA GLY A 45 -5.89 32.48 -13.72
C GLY A 45 -5.93 31.35 -12.67
N GLN A 46 -5.22 30.24 -12.88
CA GLN A 46 -5.19 29.11 -11.95
C GLN A 46 -3.79 28.91 -11.38
N CYS A 47 -3.64 29.12 -10.07
CA CYS A 47 -2.39 28.85 -9.38
C CYS A 47 -2.03 27.35 -9.41
N SER A 48 -0.96 27.01 -10.12
CA SER A 48 -0.37 25.67 -10.19
C SER A 48 0.73 25.46 -9.13
N LEU A 49 1.09 24.21 -8.82
CA LEU A 49 2.19 23.93 -7.88
C LEU A 49 3.53 24.50 -8.36
N ARG A 50 3.81 24.41 -9.66
CA ARG A 50 5.05 24.94 -10.25
C ARG A 50 5.13 26.45 -10.07
N GLU A 51 4.03 27.13 -10.29
CA GLU A 51 3.89 28.58 -10.15
C GLU A 51 4.05 29.02 -8.69
N ALA A 52 3.42 28.32 -7.76
CA ALA A 52 3.55 28.60 -6.34
C ALA A 52 5.00 28.43 -5.85
N ILE A 53 5.73 27.42 -6.33
CA ILE A 53 7.15 27.25 -6.00
C ILE A 53 7.99 28.38 -6.61
N LEU A 54 7.72 28.81 -7.85
CA LEU A 54 8.41 29.95 -8.46
C LEU A 54 8.16 31.25 -7.68
N ALA A 55 6.92 31.46 -7.21
CA ALA A 55 6.55 32.59 -6.37
C ALA A 55 7.30 32.55 -5.03
N ALA A 56 7.31 31.41 -4.34
CA ALA A 56 8.04 31.23 -3.08
C ALA A 56 9.56 31.42 -3.22
N ASN A 57 10.13 31.03 -4.37
CA ASN A 57 11.56 31.19 -4.67
C ASN A 57 11.98 32.64 -5.02
N ASN A 58 11.06 33.61 -5.06
CA ASN A 58 11.28 35.01 -5.47
C ASN A 58 11.55 35.28 -6.97
N ALA A 59 10.75 34.68 -7.87
CA ALA A 59 10.50 35.25 -9.20
C ALA A 59 9.36 36.30 -9.15
N PRO A 60 9.24 37.27 -10.09
CA PRO A 60 8.02 38.08 -10.12
C PRO A 60 6.84 37.13 -10.32
N ALA A 61 5.77 37.31 -9.53
CA ALA A 61 4.56 36.51 -9.61
C ALA A 61 4.20 36.26 -11.09
N ASN A 62 4.22 34.99 -11.53
CA ASN A 62 3.30 34.66 -12.61
C ASN A 62 1.92 34.93 -11.97
N GLY A 63 1.12 35.82 -12.56
CA GLY A 63 0.07 36.55 -11.84
C GLY A 63 -1.01 35.71 -11.15
N ASP A 64 -0.97 34.39 -11.28
CA ASP A 64 -1.96 33.42 -10.82
C ASP A 64 -1.78 33.01 -9.34
N CYS A 65 -0.54 32.93 -8.83
CA CYS A 65 -0.27 32.53 -7.44
C CYS A 65 -0.03 33.68 -6.45
N GLY A 66 -0.06 34.94 -6.89
CA GLY A 66 0.32 36.08 -6.04
C GLY A 66 1.84 36.15 -5.75
N PRO A 67 2.33 37.22 -5.11
CA PRO A 67 3.77 37.43 -4.91
C PRO A 67 4.39 36.55 -3.82
N GLY A 68 5.71 36.33 -3.94
CA GLY A 68 6.62 35.81 -2.91
C GLY A 68 6.63 36.63 -1.62
N SER A 69 7.13 36.02 -0.53
CA SER A 69 7.48 36.75 0.69
C SER A 69 8.95 36.49 1.10
N PRO A 70 9.55 37.40 1.90
CA PRO A 70 10.84 37.12 2.53
C PRO A 70 10.72 36.24 3.80
N GLY A 71 9.51 35.86 4.21
CA GLY A 71 9.23 34.98 5.35
C GLY A 71 8.97 33.53 4.92
N ASP A 72 8.60 32.68 5.88
CA ASP A 72 8.33 31.26 5.63
C ASP A 72 7.00 31.06 4.88
N ASP A 73 7.06 30.54 3.67
CA ASP A 73 5.90 30.40 2.79
C ASP A 73 5.23 29.03 2.96
N THR A 74 3.93 28.95 2.68
CA THR A 74 3.15 27.71 2.76
C THR A 74 2.31 27.49 1.49
N ILE A 75 2.38 26.29 0.93
CA ILE A 75 1.57 25.82 -0.19
C ILE A 75 0.53 24.80 0.33
N THR A 76 -0.73 25.01 -0.02
CA THR A 76 -1.88 24.13 0.29
C THR A 76 -2.72 23.88 -0.97
N PHE A 77 -3.66 22.93 -0.92
CA PHE A 77 -4.48 22.55 -2.07
C PHE A 77 -5.96 22.59 -1.70
N ILE A 78 -6.80 23.11 -2.60
CA ILE A 78 -8.28 23.03 -2.48
C ILE A 78 -8.88 21.83 -3.22
N MET A 79 -8.03 21.08 -3.91
CA MET A 79 -8.40 19.95 -4.76
C MET A 79 -7.65 18.70 -4.34
N SER A 80 -8.13 17.55 -4.80
CA SER A 80 -7.50 16.24 -4.65
C SER A 80 -7.11 15.69 -6.01
N GLY A 81 -6.05 14.90 -6.08
CA GLY A 81 -5.69 14.18 -7.30
C GLY A 81 -4.18 14.07 -7.53
N ILE A 82 -3.83 13.78 -8.79
CA ILE A 82 -2.45 13.54 -9.22
C ILE A 82 -1.98 14.71 -10.08
N ILE A 83 -0.90 15.37 -9.65
CA ILE A 83 -0.14 16.31 -10.45
C ILE A 83 0.92 15.52 -11.21
N VAL A 84 0.72 15.35 -12.52
CA VAL A 84 1.67 14.63 -13.38
C VAL A 84 2.67 15.63 -13.97
N LEU A 85 3.94 15.45 -13.64
CA LEU A 85 5.00 16.38 -14.04
C LEU A 85 5.50 16.10 -15.46
N ASN A 86 5.71 17.18 -16.22
CA ASN A 86 6.37 17.12 -17.53
C ASN A 86 7.87 17.46 -17.44
N SER A 87 8.27 18.12 -16.37
CA SER A 87 9.66 18.44 -16.03
C SER A 87 9.79 18.47 -14.50
N THR A 88 11.00 18.35 -13.98
CA THR A 88 11.24 18.53 -12.54
C THR A 88 10.72 19.88 -12.07
N LEU A 89 10.10 19.92 -10.89
CA LEU A 89 9.64 21.17 -10.31
C LEU A 89 10.83 22.11 -10.09
N PRO A 90 10.62 23.44 -10.07
CA PRO A 90 11.69 24.38 -9.79
C PRO A 90 12.36 24.00 -8.46
N ALA A 91 13.69 24.02 -8.44
CA ALA A 91 14.42 23.67 -7.22
C ALA A 91 14.07 24.64 -6.09
N ILE A 92 13.94 24.16 -4.86
CA ILE A 92 13.77 25.02 -3.69
C ILE A 92 15.11 25.70 -3.41
N VAL A 93 15.14 27.03 -3.33
CA VAL A 93 16.38 27.82 -3.24
C VAL A 93 16.61 28.36 -1.83
N ALA A 94 17.87 28.65 -1.53
CA ALA A 94 18.25 29.35 -0.30
C ALA A 94 18.10 30.87 -0.45
N GLY A 95 18.20 31.60 0.66
CA GLY A 95 18.13 33.07 0.68
C GLY A 95 16.69 33.61 0.66
N VAL A 96 15.70 32.72 0.74
CA VAL A 96 14.28 33.00 1.00
C VAL A 96 13.87 32.27 2.30
N GLY A 97 12.66 32.52 2.81
CA GLY A 97 12.16 31.81 3.98
C GLY A 97 11.94 30.31 3.70
N ALA A 98 11.69 29.54 4.76
CA ALA A 98 11.43 28.10 4.61
C ALA A 98 10.12 27.86 3.85
N LEU A 99 10.08 26.81 3.01
CA LEU A 99 8.88 26.43 2.29
C LEU A 99 8.20 25.23 2.97
N THR A 100 6.90 25.34 3.21
CA THR A 100 6.05 24.20 3.60
C THR A 100 5.10 23.83 2.48
N ILE A 101 5.01 22.56 2.12
CA ILE A 101 4.00 22.03 1.19
C ILE A 101 3.14 21.02 1.93
N ASP A 102 1.85 21.32 2.06
CA ASP A 102 0.85 20.47 2.71
C ASP A 102 -0.18 19.95 1.70
N GLY A 103 -0.10 18.67 1.37
CA GLY A 103 -1.05 18.04 0.44
C GLY A 103 -2.38 17.63 1.05
N GLY A 104 -2.59 17.83 2.36
CA GLY A 104 -3.85 17.50 3.05
C GLY A 104 -4.23 16.01 3.03
N GLY A 105 -3.32 15.12 2.62
CA GLY A 105 -3.52 13.68 2.49
C GLY A 105 -4.13 13.25 1.15
N VAL A 106 -4.38 14.20 0.23
CA VAL A 106 -5.19 13.98 -0.98
C VAL A 106 -4.46 14.27 -2.28
N ILE A 107 -3.17 14.65 -2.19
CA ILE A 107 -2.35 15.01 -3.35
C ILE A 107 -1.25 13.98 -3.57
N THR A 108 -1.12 13.57 -4.84
CA THR A 108 0.06 12.88 -5.36
C THR A 108 0.78 13.78 -6.34
N ILE A 109 2.09 13.95 -6.19
CA ILE A 109 2.97 14.62 -7.14
C ILE A 109 3.79 13.53 -7.83
N SER A 110 3.57 13.36 -9.12
CA SER A 110 4.14 12.24 -9.88
C SER A 110 5.16 12.69 -10.91
N GLY A 111 6.37 12.13 -10.87
CA GLY A 111 7.41 12.32 -11.88
C GLY A 111 7.18 11.54 -13.18
N ASN A 112 6.04 10.85 -13.30
CA ASN A 112 5.62 10.08 -14.47
C ASN A 112 6.65 9.06 -15.00
N ASN A 113 7.47 8.50 -14.11
CA ASN A 113 8.62 7.63 -14.38
C ASN A 113 9.69 8.27 -15.29
N SER A 114 9.70 9.59 -15.43
CA SER A 114 10.54 10.28 -16.42
C SER A 114 11.37 11.40 -15.83
N VAL A 115 10.94 12.01 -14.72
CA VAL A 115 11.62 13.17 -14.14
C VAL A 115 11.76 13.04 -12.64
N GLN A 116 12.79 13.67 -12.09
CA GLN A 116 12.89 13.89 -10.66
C GLN A 116 11.71 14.77 -10.22
N VAL A 117 11.11 14.49 -9.06
CA VAL A 117 9.95 15.27 -8.60
C VAL A 117 10.39 16.64 -8.07
N MET A 118 11.33 16.67 -7.11
CA MET A 118 11.82 17.91 -6.51
C MET A 118 13.33 17.87 -6.21
N VAL A 119 13.92 19.06 -6.09
CA VAL A 119 15.29 19.27 -5.59
C VAL A 119 15.26 20.31 -4.49
N VAL A 120 15.93 20.02 -3.37
CA VAL A 120 16.18 20.98 -2.29
C VAL A 120 17.63 21.42 -2.38
N SER A 121 17.87 22.69 -2.69
CA SER A 121 19.23 23.22 -2.88
C SER A 121 19.96 23.39 -1.55
N SER A 122 21.29 23.47 -1.61
CA SER A 122 22.14 23.79 -0.46
C SER A 122 21.67 25.07 0.25
N GLY A 123 21.48 24.98 1.57
CA GLY A 123 21.02 26.08 2.42
C GLY A 123 19.51 26.38 2.34
N ALA A 124 18.75 25.66 1.51
CA ALA A 124 17.29 25.76 1.47
C ALA A 124 16.65 24.88 2.55
N THR A 125 15.44 25.25 2.99
CA THR A 125 14.64 24.47 3.94
C THR A 125 13.27 24.13 3.35
N LEU A 126 12.94 22.84 3.27
CA LEU A 126 11.66 22.34 2.80
C LEU A 126 11.00 21.43 3.85
N THR A 127 9.72 21.67 4.12
CA THR A 127 8.85 20.76 4.87
C THR A 127 7.76 20.21 3.95
N LEU A 128 7.69 18.89 3.83
CA LEU A 128 6.60 18.17 3.16
C LEU A 128 5.71 17.49 4.18
N LYS A 129 4.39 17.70 4.06
CA LYS A 129 3.40 17.02 4.91
C LYS A 129 2.18 16.53 4.13
N ASN A 130 1.65 15.39 4.56
CA ASN A 130 0.38 14.83 4.11
C ASN A 130 0.27 14.72 2.57
N LEU A 131 1.27 14.15 1.90
CA LEU A 131 1.23 14.00 0.45
C LEU A 131 1.95 12.75 -0.04
N THR A 132 1.76 12.42 -1.31
CA THR A 132 2.50 11.34 -1.98
C THR A 132 3.47 11.90 -3.02
N ILE A 133 4.73 11.47 -2.97
CA ILE A 133 5.74 11.65 -4.03
C ILE A 133 5.88 10.32 -4.76
N ALA A 134 5.55 10.28 -6.05
CA ALA A 134 5.46 9.01 -6.77
C ALA A 134 6.15 9.02 -8.12
N LYS A 135 6.64 7.84 -8.53
CA LYS A 135 7.13 7.61 -9.91
C LYS A 135 8.14 8.66 -10.37
N GLY A 136 8.97 9.16 -9.47
CA GLY A 136 10.11 10.00 -9.80
C GLY A 136 11.22 9.17 -10.43
N TYR A 137 11.97 9.76 -11.36
CA TYR A 137 13.12 9.13 -12.00
C TYR A 137 14.30 10.08 -12.10
N SER A 138 15.45 9.71 -11.52
CA SER A 138 16.64 10.56 -11.56
C SER A 138 17.93 9.75 -11.38
N TRP A 139 19.09 10.39 -11.42
CA TRP A 139 20.33 9.76 -11.00
C TRP A 139 20.45 9.68 -9.46
N PHE A 140 20.07 10.76 -8.77
CA PHE A 140 20.17 10.88 -7.31
C PHE A 140 18.85 11.41 -6.75
N GLY A 141 18.14 10.59 -5.97
CA GLY A 141 16.84 10.94 -5.42
C GLY A 141 15.75 10.90 -6.48
N GLY A 142 15.17 9.74 -6.75
CA GLY A 142 14.16 9.58 -7.80
C GLY A 142 12.96 10.49 -7.55
N GLY A 143 12.43 10.43 -6.32
CA GLY A 143 11.49 11.42 -5.81
C GLY A 143 12.18 12.75 -5.54
N ILE A 144 13.09 12.79 -4.56
CA ILE A 144 13.72 14.04 -4.12
C ILE A 144 15.23 13.90 -3.99
N GLY A 145 15.96 14.83 -4.62
CA GLY A 145 17.37 15.09 -4.32
C GLY A 145 17.50 16.16 -3.25
N ASN A 146 17.94 15.80 -2.05
CA ASN A 146 18.14 16.73 -0.94
C ASN A 146 19.61 17.11 -0.77
N PHE A 147 19.90 18.39 -1.00
CA PHE A 147 21.20 19.02 -0.73
C PHE A 147 21.12 20.09 0.37
N GLY A 148 19.94 20.27 1.00
CA GLY A 148 19.72 21.21 2.09
C GLY A 148 19.01 20.55 3.27
N THR A 149 18.07 21.25 3.91
CA THR A 149 17.28 20.70 5.02
C THR A 149 15.90 20.28 4.56
N LEU A 150 15.60 18.98 4.66
CA LEU A 150 14.31 18.40 4.30
C LEU A 150 13.63 17.75 5.52
N THR A 151 12.40 18.16 5.81
CA THR A 151 11.52 17.50 6.77
C THR A 151 10.35 16.86 6.03
N VAL A 152 10.11 15.57 6.28
CA VAL A 152 9.01 14.79 5.71
C VAL A 152 8.15 14.27 6.85
N THR A 153 6.86 14.58 6.82
CA THR A 153 5.90 14.15 7.85
C THR A 153 4.65 13.59 7.21
N ASN A 154 4.11 12.48 7.74
CA ASN A 154 2.82 11.92 7.30
C ASN A 154 2.71 11.75 5.77
N SER A 155 3.79 11.35 5.10
CA SER A 155 3.85 11.34 3.64
C SER A 155 4.26 9.97 3.09
N THR A 156 3.95 9.74 1.81
CA THR A 156 4.25 8.48 1.12
C THR A 156 5.20 8.71 -0.05
N PHE A 157 6.25 7.92 -0.15
CA PHE A 157 7.16 7.86 -1.30
C PHE A 157 6.96 6.50 -1.97
N SER A 158 6.43 6.49 -3.20
CA SER A 158 6.06 5.24 -3.86
C SER A 158 6.52 5.12 -5.31
N GLY A 159 7.07 3.96 -5.68
CA GLY A 159 7.44 3.65 -7.06
C GLY A 159 8.46 4.60 -7.67
N ASN A 160 9.27 5.29 -6.85
CA ASN A 160 10.32 6.17 -7.35
C ASN A 160 11.58 5.35 -7.67
N SER A 161 12.34 5.78 -8.68
CA SER A 161 13.51 5.06 -9.17
C SER A 161 14.72 5.99 -9.32
N ALA A 162 15.90 5.55 -8.93
CA ALA A 162 17.14 6.27 -9.18
C ALA A 162 18.35 5.34 -9.33
N VAL A 163 19.54 5.91 -9.57
CA VAL A 163 20.78 5.16 -9.31
C VAL A 163 21.01 5.07 -7.81
N VAL A 164 20.81 6.21 -7.13
CA VAL A 164 21.02 6.37 -5.70
C VAL A 164 19.78 7.00 -5.08
N GLY A 165 19.24 6.38 -4.02
CA GLY A 165 18.09 6.94 -3.30
C GLY A 165 16.83 6.92 -4.14
N GLY A 166 16.21 5.75 -4.33
CA GLY A 166 15.03 5.62 -5.18
C GLY A 166 13.92 6.59 -4.77
N GLY A 167 13.55 6.61 -3.49
CA GLY A 167 12.68 7.64 -2.91
C GLY A 167 13.39 8.98 -2.73
N ILE A 168 14.41 9.01 -1.87
CA ILE A 168 15.18 10.23 -1.54
C ILE A 168 16.67 9.93 -1.59
N GLY A 169 17.43 10.79 -2.28
CA GLY A 169 18.87 10.88 -2.16
C GLY A 169 19.19 12.04 -1.21
N ASN A 170 19.96 11.80 -0.15
CA ASN A 170 20.29 12.79 0.87
C ASN A 170 21.80 13.06 0.94
N TYR A 171 22.20 14.32 0.73
CA TYR A 171 23.58 14.80 0.95
C TYR A 171 23.73 15.68 2.20
N ASP A 172 22.64 16.17 2.77
CA ASP A 172 22.65 17.08 3.92
C ASP A 172 21.69 16.55 4.99
N THR A 173 20.69 17.31 5.43
CA THR A 173 19.89 16.97 6.60
C THR A 173 18.49 16.53 6.20
N LEU A 174 18.11 15.32 6.60
CA LEU A 174 16.78 14.76 6.37
C LEU A 174 16.16 14.26 7.68
N THR A 175 14.93 14.71 7.95
CA THR A 175 14.08 14.18 9.02
C THR A 175 12.82 13.56 8.42
N VAL A 176 12.53 12.31 8.78
CA VAL A 176 11.37 11.55 8.31
C VAL A 176 10.56 11.08 9.51
N THR A 177 9.29 11.47 9.57
CA THR A 177 8.38 11.09 10.66
C THR A 177 7.06 10.58 10.10
N ASN A 178 6.51 9.51 10.68
CA ASN A 178 5.17 9.00 10.37
C ASN A 178 4.94 8.74 8.86
N SER A 179 5.97 8.32 8.13
CA SER A 179 5.94 8.29 6.67
C SER A 179 6.20 6.88 6.12
N THR A 180 5.87 6.67 4.86
CA THR A 180 6.00 5.37 4.21
C THR A 180 6.83 5.45 2.94
N PHE A 181 7.81 4.56 2.81
CA PHE A 181 8.58 4.36 1.58
C PHE A 181 8.22 2.98 1.04
N SER A 182 7.58 2.92 -0.12
CA SER A 182 7.07 1.67 -0.69
C SER A 182 7.44 1.47 -2.15
N GLY A 183 7.97 0.29 -2.50
CA GLY A 183 8.24 -0.08 -3.89
C GLY A 183 9.19 0.86 -4.62
N ASN A 184 10.09 1.55 -3.90
CA ASN A 184 11.10 2.40 -4.53
C ASN A 184 12.32 1.56 -4.93
N HIS A 185 13.02 1.99 -5.97
CA HIS A 185 14.14 1.26 -6.57
C HIS A 185 15.38 2.13 -6.73
N ALA A 186 16.54 1.60 -6.36
CA ALA A 186 17.84 2.18 -6.68
C ALA A 186 18.69 1.15 -7.43
N SER A 187 19.37 1.52 -8.51
CA SER A 187 20.26 0.59 -9.21
C SER A 187 21.62 0.42 -8.51
N ASP A 188 21.91 1.20 -7.48
CA ASP A 188 23.12 1.12 -6.66
C ASP A 188 22.77 1.05 -5.17
N SER A 189 22.38 2.16 -4.55
CA SER A 189 22.22 2.19 -3.10
C SER A 189 21.01 2.96 -2.60
N GLY A 190 20.34 2.39 -1.58
CA GLY A 190 19.20 3.01 -0.92
C GLY A 190 17.93 3.01 -1.77
N GLY A 191 17.20 1.90 -1.80
CA GLY A 191 15.96 1.82 -2.57
C GLY A 191 14.92 2.83 -2.08
N GLY A 192 14.71 2.91 -0.77
CA GLY A 192 13.95 3.97 -0.14
C GLY A 192 14.76 5.26 0.00
N ILE A 193 15.84 5.23 0.77
CA ILE A 193 16.72 6.38 1.03
C ILE A 193 18.19 6.00 0.81
N GLY A 194 18.91 6.79 0.01
CA GLY A 194 20.37 6.75 -0.08
C GLY A 194 20.95 7.93 0.70
N ASN A 195 21.82 7.68 1.67
CA ASN A 195 22.31 8.71 2.60
C ASN A 195 23.83 8.93 2.54
N TRP A 196 24.24 10.18 2.27
CA TRP A 196 25.60 10.74 2.38
C TRP A 196 25.66 11.96 3.31
N GLY A 197 24.61 12.18 4.11
CA GLY A 197 24.55 13.24 5.12
C GLY A 197 23.96 12.72 6.43
N THR A 198 23.12 13.51 7.08
CA THR A 198 22.47 13.15 8.35
C THR A 198 20.99 12.84 8.15
N VAL A 199 20.57 11.64 8.54
CA VAL A 199 19.17 11.19 8.48
C VAL A 199 18.67 10.80 9.86
N THR A 200 17.49 11.30 10.20
CA THR A 200 16.68 10.80 11.32
C THR A 200 15.37 10.25 10.80
N VAL A 201 15.07 8.99 11.10
CA VAL A 201 13.82 8.31 10.76
C VAL A 201 13.08 7.94 12.05
N THR A 202 11.81 8.28 12.15
CA THR A 202 10.98 7.97 13.31
C THR A 202 9.57 7.53 12.90
N ASN A 203 9.01 6.52 13.57
CA ASN A 203 7.63 6.07 13.35
C ASN A 203 7.30 5.84 11.88
N SER A 204 8.22 5.29 11.11
CA SER A 204 8.07 5.20 9.65
C SER A 204 8.16 3.76 9.18
N THR A 205 7.60 3.50 8.00
CA THR A 205 7.54 2.16 7.42
C THR A 205 8.24 2.13 6.06
N PHE A 206 9.11 1.15 5.86
CA PHE A 206 9.80 0.87 4.61
C PHE A 206 9.38 -0.51 4.12
N SER A 207 8.72 -0.57 2.96
CA SER A 207 8.18 -1.81 2.42
C SER A 207 8.52 -2.06 0.96
N GLY A 208 9.03 -3.24 0.62
CA GLY A 208 9.20 -3.64 -0.78
C GLY A 208 10.17 -2.76 -1.59
N ASN A 209 11.06 -2.02 -0.93
CA ASN A 209 12.07 -1.21 -1.62
C ASN A 209 13.27 -2.09 -2.03
N SER A 210 13.97 -1.69 -3.09
CA SER A 210 14.99 -2.50 -3.74
C SER A 210 16.25 -1.73 -4.09
N ALA A 211 17.42 -2.33 -3.87
CA ALA A 211 18.72 -1.77 -4.26
C ALA A 211 19.80 -2.84 -4.51
N VAL A 212 21.02 -2.44 -4.88
CA VAL A 212 22.19 -3.32 -4.75
C VAL A 212 22.60 -3.39 -3.29
N VAL A 213 22.69 -2.24 -2.61
CA VAL A 213 22.94 -2.16 -1.17
C VAL A 213 21.89 -1.32 -0.46
N GLY A 214 21.34 -1.81 0.64
CA GLY A 214 20.36 -1.05 1.41
C GLY A 214 19.03 -0.96 0.70
N GLY A 215 18.29 -2.06 0.59
CA GLY A 215 17.00 -2.08 -0.10
C GLY A 215 16.03 -1.04 0.48
N GLY A 216 15.90 -0.98 1.80
CA GLY A 216 15.23 0.11 2.49
C GLY A 216 16.10 1.38 2.54
N ILE A 217 17.24 1.31 3.23
CA ILE A 217 18.18 2.44 3.36
C ILE A 217 19.62 1.99 3.13
N GLY A 218 20.33 2.70 2.24
CA GLY A 218 21.78 2.63 2.10
C GLY A 218 22.41 3.81 2.83
N ASN A 219 23.18 3.55 3.89
CA ASN A 219 23.78 4.59 4.72
C ASN A 219 25.30 4.66 4.55
N PHE A 220 25.81 5.82 4.15
CA PHE A 220 27.24 6.11 4.00
C PHE A 220 27.74 7.23 4.94
N ASP A 221 26.85 7.79 5.75
CA ASP A 221 27.20 8.77 6.79
C ASP A 221 26.36 8.50 8.06
N THR A 222 25.53 9.44 8.53
CA THR A 222 24.90 9.32 9.85
C THR A 222 23.41 9.01 9.74
N LEU A 223 23.00 7.89 10.33
CA LEU A 223 21.61 7.44 10.35
C LEU A 223 21.17 7.08 11.77
N THR A 224 20.07 7.71 12.21
CA THR A 224 19.33 7.31 13.41
C THR A 224 17.93 6.85 13.02
N VAL A 225 17.55 5.65 13.47
CA VAL A 225 16.22 5.09 13.23
C VAL A 225 15.59 4.72 14.56
N THR A 226 14.37 5.21 14.78
CA THR A 226 13.62 4.97 16.01
C THR A 226 12.20 4.54 15.69
N ASN A 227 11.67 3.54 16.42
CA ASN A 227 10.26 3.12 16.34
C ASN A 227 9.80 2.92 14.89
N SER A 228 10.59 2.26 14.04
CA SER A 228 10.27 2.13 12.61
C SER A 228 10.24 0.67 12.20
N THR A 229 9.61 0.36 11.07
CA THR A 229 9.46 -1.01 10.56
C THR A 229 9.96 -1.11 9.13
N PHE A 230 10.88 -2.03 8.88
CA PHE A 230 11.42 -2.37 7.57
C PHE A 230 11.00 -3.80 7.25
N SER A 231 10.22 -4.00 6.18
CA SER A 231 9.78 -5.34 5.80
C SER A 231 9.72 -5.56 4.28
N GLY A 232 10.07 -6.74 3.79
CA GLY A 232 10.00 -7.04 2.36
C GLY A 232 10.98 -6.24 1.48
N ASN A 233 11.90 -5.49 2.08
CA ASN A 233 12.92 -4.76 1.33
C ASN A 233 14.03 -5.72 0.92
N HIS A 234 14.57 -5.59 -0.28
CA HIS A 234 15.59 -6.51 -0.80
C HIS A 234 16.81 -5.80 -1.36
N ALA A 235 17.95 -6.43 -1.17
CA ALA A 235 19.22 -5.98 -1.74
C ALA A 235 19.87 -7.15 -2.48
N SER A 236 20.45 -6.90 -3.65
CA SER A 236 21.14 -7.96 -4.40
C SER A 236 22.51 -8.30 -3.83
N ASP A 237 23.15 -7.38 -3.09
CA ASP A 237 24.43 -7.59 -2.42
C ASP A 237 24.27 -7.65 -0.90
N SER A 238 23.82 -6.58 -0.27
CA SER A 238 23.79 -6.53 1.20
C SER A 238 22.77 -5.56 1.80
N GLY A 239 22.21 -5.94 2.96
CA GLY A 239 21.28 -5.12 3.75
C GLY A 239 19.96 -4.86 3.02
N GLY A 240 19.15 -5.90 2.82
CA GLY A 240 17.80 -5.79 2.27
C GLY A 240 16.98 -4.74 3.01
N GLY A 241 16.96 -4.76 4.34
CA GLY A 241 16.44 -3.65 5.15
C GLY A 241 17.38 -2.44 5.16
N ILE A 242 18.54 -2.58 5.78
CA ILE A 242 19.54 -1.50 5.93
C ILE A 242 20.94 -2.01 5.59
N GLY A 243 21.60 -1.34 4.64
CA GLY A 243 23.03 -1.49 4.37
C GLY A 243 23.79 -0.30 4.96
N ASN A 244 24.64 -0.54 5.96
CA ASN A 244 25.36 0.51 6.67
C ASN A 244 26.88 0.45 6.44
N PHE A 245 27.41 1.56 5.92
CA PHE A 245 28.84 1.86 5.77
C PHE A 245 29.26 3.15 6.50
N GLY A 246 28.35 3.78 7.23
CA GLY A 246 28.61 4.93 8.10
C GLY A 246 28.27 4.63 9.56
N THR A 247 27.73 5.64 10.25
CA THR A 247 27.27 5.54 11.64
C THR A 247 25.77 5.22 11.67
N LEU A 248 25.40 4.11 12.30
CA LEU A 248 24.01 3.70 12.49
C LEU A 248 23.65 3.61 13.98
N THR A 249 22.53 4.20 14.38
CA THR A 249 21.88 3.94 15.67
C THR A 249 20.44 3.46 15.46
N LEU A 250 20.10 2.28 16.01
CA LEU A 250 18.75 1.72 15.95
C LEU A 250 18.12 1.66 17.35
N ARG A 251 16.89 2.13 17.50
CA ARG A 251 16.12 1.96 18.75
C ARG A 251 14.69 1.52 18.45
N ASN A 252 14.17 0.55 19.19
CA ASN A 252 12.77 0.13 19.07
C ASN A 252 12.36 -0.14 17.61
N THR A 253 13.26 -0.65 16.77
CA THR A 253 13.03 -0.78 15.32
C THR A 253 12.94 -2.24 14.90
N ILE A 254 12.02 -2.55 13.99
CA ILE A 254 11.87 -3.87 13.35
C ILE A 254 12.56 -3.83 11.98
N ILE A 255 13.40 -4.83 11.70
CA ILE A 255 13.92 -5.11 10.35
C ILE A 255 13.73 -6.60 10.09
N ALA A 256 12.92 -6.96 9.10
CA ALA A 256 12.50 -8.34 8.91
C ALA A 256 12.07 -8.62 7.46
N ASN A 257 11.81 -9.89 7.16
CA ASN A 257 11.28 -10.39 5.89
C ASN A 257 12.03 -9.87 4.66
N SER A 258 13.35 -9.64 4.76
CA SER A 258 14.14 -9.25 3.60
C SER A 258 14.35 -10.47 2.69
N PRO A 259 13.80 -10.49 1.44
CA PRO A 259 13.92 -11.67 0.57
C PRO A 259 15.35 -12.00 0.16
N SER A 260 16.24 -11.00 0.12
CA SER A 260 17.66 -11.16 -0.20
C SER A 260 18.50 -10.04 0.43
N GLY A 261 19.81 -10.28 0.55
CA GLY A 261 20.78 -9.33 1.13
C GLY A 261 20.84 -9.33 2.67
N GLY A 262 19.94 -10.07 3.34
CA GLY A 262 19.80 -10.10 4.79
C GLY A 262 19.17 -8.82 5.36
N ASP A 263 18.73 -8.83 6.61
CA ASP A 263 18.00 -7.67 7.15
C ASP A 263 18.87 -6.43 7.34
N CYS A 264 20.04 -6.60 7.95
CA CYS A 264 20.93 -5.51 8.31
C CYS A 264 22.40 -5.89 8.12
N ARG A 265 23.13 -5.12 7.29
CA ARG A 265 24.58 -5.27 7.11
C ARG A 265 25.35 -4.04 7.59
N GLY A 266 26.50 -4.25 8.20
CA GLY A 266 27.37 -3.19 8.74
C GLY A 266 27.49 -3.25 10.26
N SER A 267 28.02 -2.20 10.88
CA SER A 267 28.16 -2.08 12.33
C SER A 267 27.20 -1.05 12.90
N LEU A 268 26.79 -1.18 14.16
CA LEU A 268 26.04 -0.13 14.86
C LEU A 268 26.89 0.60 15.90
N SER A 269 26.42 1.80 16.24
CA SER A 269 26.84 2.54 17.42
C SER A 269 26.29 1.91 18.70
N ALA A 270 27.02 2.07 19.81
CA ALA A 270 26.71 1.51 21.12
C ALA A 270 25.34 1.92 21.70
N GLY A 271 24.73 2.99 21.19
CA GLY A 271 23.41 3.46 21.63
C GLY A 271 22.21 2.68 21.10
N SER A 272 22.45 1.55 20.41
CA SER A 272 21.40 0.77 19.74
C SER A 272 20.80 -0.29 20.65
N ILE A 273 19.49 -0.21 20.92
CA ILE A 273 18.80 -0.98 21.96
C ILE A 273 17.36 -1.33 21.55
N HIS A 274 16.84 -2.44 22.08
CA HIS A 274 15.44 -2.87 21.92
C HIS A 274 14.97 -2.96 20.47
N ASN A 275 15.81 -3.46 19.57
CA ASN A 275 15.45 -3.70 18.17
C ASN A 275 15.06 -5.16 17.95
N LEU A 276 14.23 -5.40 16.95
CA LEU A 276 13.93 -6.75 16.47
C LEU A 276 14.49 -6.91 15.06
N ILE A 277 15.44 -7.85 14.89
CA ILE A 277 15.96 -8.22 13.57
C ILE A 277 15.75 -9.71 13.34
N GLU A 278 15.03 -10.08 12.30
CA GLU A 278 14.62 -11.46 12.04
C GLU A 278 15.82 -12.34 11.62
N ASP A 279 16.65 -11.85 10.70
CA ASP A 279 17.83 -12.56 10.22
C ASP A 279 19.00 -12.43 11.20
N SER A 280 19.20 -13.47 12.01
CA SER A 280 20.29 -13.51 13.00
C SER A 280 21.69 -13.46 12.40
N ALA A 281 21.90 -13.88 11.15
CA ALA A 281 23.20 -13.82 10.50
C ALA A 281 23.52 -12.42 9.96
N ASN A 282 22.48 -11.62 9.68
CA ASN A 282 22.57 -10.26 9.18
C ASN A 282 21.84 -9.29 10.11
N ALA A 283 22.27 -9.26 11.37
CA ALA A 283 21.73 -8.39 12.41
C ALA A 283 22.63 -7.16 12.70
N CYS A 284 23.46 -6.74 11.74
CA CYS A 284 24.46 -5.69 11.91
C CYS A 284 25.38 -5.86 13.15
N GLY A 285 25.57 -7.09 13.65
CA GLY A 285 26.35 -7.37 14.85
C GLY A 285 25.62 -7.21 16.18
N LEU A 286 24.30 -6.98 16.16
CA LEU A 286 23.47 -7.13 17.37
C LEU A 286 23.35 -8.60 17.77
N ALA A 287 23.22 -8.82 19.07
CA ALA A 287 23.00 -10.15 19.66
C ALA A 287 21.68 -10.17 20.43
N HIS A 288 21.00 -11.32 20.39
CA HIS A 288 19.77 -11.52 21.13
C HIS A 288 20.00 -11.36 22.65
N GLY A 289 19.09 -10.66 23.32
CA GLY A 289 19.12 -10.43 24.77
C GLY A 289 20.06 -9.32 25.23
N VAL A 290 20.98 -8.86 24.38
CA VAL A 290 21.87 -7.74 24.70
C VAL A 290 21.15 -6.43 24.44
N GLY A 291 21.04 -5.55 25.44
CA GLY A 291 20.40 -4.23 25.29
C GLY A 291 18.92 -4.30 24.92
N GLY A 292 18.23 -5.38 25.27
CA GLY A 292 16.81 -5.60 24.94
C GLY A 292 16.56 -6.05 23.49
N ASN A 293 17.61 -6.32 22.70
CA ASN A 293 17.44 -6.71 21.29
C ASN A 293 16.87 -8.14 21.14
N ILE A 294 15.96 -8.30 20.18
CA ILE A 294 15.34 -9.57 19.80
C ILE A 294 15.89 -9.96 18.42
N ILE A 295 16.75 -10.97 18.36
CA ILE A 295 17.43 -11.35 17.11
C ILE A 295 17.08 -12.79 16.77
N GLY A 296 16.77 -13.08 15.51
CA GLY A 296 16.44 -14.45 15.08
C GLY A 296 14.97 -14.85 15.32
N ARG A 297 14.05 -13.89 15.41
CA ARG A 297 12.63 -14.14 15.70
C ARG A 297 11.74 -13.43 14.68
N ASP A 298 10.71 -14.13 14.22
CA ASP A 298 9.67 -13.56 13.36
C ASP A 298 8.88 -12.47 14.14
N PRO A 299 8.83 -11.22 13.65
CA PRO A 299 8.04 -10.15 14.25
C PRO A 299 6.53 -10.36 14.14
N LYS A 300 6.03 -11.33 13.37
CA LYS A 300 4.61 -11.58 13.10
C LYS A 300 3.88 -10.32 12.65
N LEU A 301 4.38 -9.71 11.58
CA LEU A 301 3.76 -8.54 10.96
C LEU A 301 2.46 -8.95 10.24
N GLY A 302 1.43 -8.11 10.35
CA GLY A 302 0.20 -8.22 9.57
C GLY A 302 0.38 -7.70 8.14
N ALA A 303 -0.73 -7.58 7.41
CA ALA A 303 -0.71 -6.94 6.10
C ALA A 303 -0.37 -5.44 6.19
N LEU A 304 0.28 -4.90 5.16
CA LEU A 304 0.54 -3.47 5.06
C LEU A 304 -0.78 -2.71 4.83
N ILE A 305 -1.17 -1.81 5.74
CA ILE A 305 -2.45 -1.08 5.68
C ILE A 305 -2.28 0.41 6.02
N GLY A 306 -3.31 1.21 5.71
CA GLY A 306 -3.34 2.64 6.05
C GLY A 306 -2.68 3.53 5.01
N ASN A 307 -2.70 4.84 5.25
CA ASN A 307 -2.03 5.83 4.41
C ASN A 307 -1.64 7.08 5.25
N PRO A 308 -0.34 7.30 5.54
CA PRO A 308 0.81 6.47 5.20
C PRO A 308 0.68 5.04 5.77
N ALA A 309 1.12 4.05 4.99
CA ALA A 309 0.92 2.65 5.33
C ALA A 309 1.90 2.13 6.40
N TYR A 310 1.44 1.20 7.23
CA TYR A 310 2.17 0.59 8.33
C TYR A 310 1.82 -0.90 8.47
N PHE A 311 2.66 -1.65 9.20
CA PHE A 311 2.42 -3.05 9.53
C PHE A 311 1.88 -3.19 10.96
N PRO A 312 0.63 -3.65 11.15
CA PRO A 312 0.15 -4.06 12.47
C PRO A 312 0.98 -5.22 13.02
N LEU A 313 1.09 -5.32 14.35
CA LEU A 313 1.63 -6.51 15.00
C LEU A 313 0.51 -7.53 15.23
N LEU A 314 0.72 -8.76 14.80
CA LEU A 314 -0.22 -9.85 15.03
C LEU A 314 -0.10 -10.39 16.48
N PRO A 315 -1.17 -10.99 17.04
CA PRO A 315 -1.13 -11.59 18.36
C PRO A 315 0.04 -12.55 18.57
N GLY A 316 0.69 -12.45 19.73
CA GLY A 316 1.87 -13.23 20.07
C GLY A 316 3.14 -12.81 19.33
N SER A 317 3.15 -11.64 18.69
CA SER A 317 4.37 -11.02 18.19
C SER A 317 5.35 -10.78 19.34
N PRO A 318 6.64 -11.14 19.18
CA PRO A 318 7.66 -10.83 20.18
C PRO A 318 8.00 -9.34 20.25
N ALA A 319 7.47 -8.51 19.35
CA ALA A 319 7.65 -7.06 19.39
C ALA A 319 6.67 -6.36 20.34
N ILE A 320 5.57 -7.03 20.72
CA ILE A 320 4.55 -6.47 21.62
C ILE A 320 5.14 -6.33 23.02
N ASP A 321 5.00 -5.13 23.61
CA ASP A 321 5.49 -4.74 24.94
C ASP A 321 7.01 -4.96 25.16
N ALA A 322 7.79 -5.03 24.07
CA ALA A 322 9.22 -5.34 24.11
C ALA A 322 10.14 -4.12 23.90
N GLY A 323 9.56 -2.95 23.65
CA GLY A 323 10.24 -1.70 23.39
C GLY A 323 10.63 -0.94 24.65
N HIS A 324 11.54 0.02 24.48
CA HIS A 324 12.01 0.87 25.57
C HIS A 324 11.15 2.14 25.73
N ASN A 325 10.45 2.26 26.86
CA ASN A 325 9.49 3.35 27.11
C ASN A 325 10.10 4.77 27.04
N LEU A 326 11.33 4.97 27.53
CA LEU A 326 11.95 6.30 27.46
C LEU A 326 12.29 6.71 26.02
N THR A 327 12.52 5.74 25.14
CA THR A 327 12.71 6.00 23.70
C THR A 327 11.40 6.52 23.10
N CYS A 328 10.25 5.95 23.47
CA CYS A 328 8.96 6.42 22.99
C CYS A 328 8.56 7.79 23.54
N ALA A 329 8.92 8.08 24.79
CA ALA A 329 8.61 9.36 25.42
C ALA A 329 9.45 10.51 24.83
N ALA A 330 10.60 10.21 24.24
CA ALA A 330 11.49 11.22 23.67
C ALA A 330 10.97 11.79 22.35
N GLN A 331 11.32 13.04 22.08
CA GLN A 331 11.17 13.64 20.77
C GLN A 331 12.06 12.90 19.75
N PRO A 332 11.60 12.66 18.50
CA PRO A 332 10.32 13.13 17.93
C PRO A 332 9.16 12.12 18.03
N VAL A 333 9.32 10.97 18.71
CA VAL A 333 8.26 9.94 18.84
C VAL A 333 7.05 10.47 19.62
N ASN A 334 7.30 11.15 20.75
CA ASN A 334 6.28 11.83 21.55
C ASN A 334 5.09 10.96 21.96
N ASN A 335 5.36 9.72 22.37
CA ASN A 335 4.35 8.76 22.82
C ASN A 335 3.25 8.51 21.77
N GLN A 336 3.60 8.52 20.48
CA GLN A 336 2.67 8.17 19.40
C GLN A 336 3.30 7.13 18.48
N SER A 337 2.49 6.20 17.98
CA SER A 337 2.84 5.33 16.87
C SER A 337 2.56 6.02 15.53
N GLN A 338 2.97 5.41 14.42
CA GLN A 338 2.74 5.92 13.08
C GLN A 338 1.25 6.14 12.78
N ASN A 339 0.38 5.26 13.28
CA ASN A 339 -1.07 5.34 13.11
C ASN A 339 -1.77 6.20 14.19
N GLY A 340 -1.01 6.94 15.00
CA GLY A 340 -1.53 7.87 16.00
C GLY A 340 -2.04 7.22 17.29
N VAL A 341 -1.75 5.93 17.52
CA VAL A 341 -2.05 5.28 18.80
C VAL A 341 -1.07 5.78 19.87
N PRO A 342 -1.55 6.20 21.06
CA PRO A 342 -0.66 6.58 22.14
C PRO A 342 0.20 5.40 22.62
N ARG A 343 1.47 5.63 22.94
CA ARG A 343 2.38 4.63 23.50
C ARG A 343 2.82 5.06 24.91
N PRO A 344 3.07 4.15 25.87
CA PRO A 344 2.88 2.71 25.77
C PRO A 344 1.41 2.29 25.97
N GLN A 345 1.01 1.19 25.35
CA GLN A 345 -0.20 0.42 25.65
C GLN A 345 0.18 -0.89 26.35
N ASP A 346 -0.79 -1.56 26.97
CA ASP A 346 -0.61 -2.93 27.49
C ASP A 346 -1.04 -3.89 26.40
N GLY A 347 -0.17 -4.12 25.41
CA GLY A 347 -0.52 -4.86 24.19
C GLY A 347 -0.75 -6.35 24.45
N ASN A 348 -0.04 -6.92 25.42
CA ASN A 348 -0.08 -8.33 25.80
C ASN A 348 -1.15 -8.64 26.89
N GLY A 349 -1.76 -7.63 27.50
CA GLY A 349 -2.83 -7.77 28.49
C GLY A 349 -2.39 -8.29 29.87
N ASP A 350 -1.11 -8.16 30.23
CA ASP A 350 -0.57 -8.59 31.52
C ASP A 350 -0.75 -7.53 32.64
N GLY A 351 -1.31 -6.37 32.29
CA GLY A 351 -1.53 -5.25 33.19
C GLY A 351 -0.36 -4.25 33.24
N VAL A 352 0.70 -4.45 32.45
CA VAL A 352 1.88 -3.60 32.39
C VAL A 352 2.06 -3.03 30.98
N ALA A 353 1.73 -1.75 30.82
CA ALA A 353 1.95 -1.06 29.56
C ALA A 353 3.45 -0.85 29.26
N ALA A 354 3.90 -1.35 28.12
CA ALA A 354 5.21 -1.06 27.56
C ALA A 354 5.08 -0.70 26.09
N CYS A 355 6.09 -0.02 25.55
CA CYS A 355 6.08 0.27 24.12
C CYS A 355 6.28 -0.99 23.33
N ASP A 356 5.70 -1.05 22.13
CA ASP A 356 6.13 -2.05 21.17
C ASP A 356 7.44 -1.64 20.47
N ILE A 357 8.12 -2.64 19.93
CA ILE A 357 9.17 -2.43 18.93
C ILE A 357 8.48 -2.22 17.56
N GLY A 358 8.93 -1.23 16.79
CA GLY A 358 8.42 -0.93 15.44
C GLY A 358 7.55 0.33 15.36
N SER A 359 6.98 0.58 14.18
CA SER A 359 6.15 1.76 13.87
C SER A 359 4.73 1.71 14.42
N TYR A 360 4.25 0.54 14.81
CA TYR A 360 2.90 0.29 15.29
C TYR A 360 2.88 0.06 16.80
N GLU A 361 1.79 0.44 17.45
CA GLU A 361 1.48 0.10 18.84
C GLU A 361 0.21 -0.74 18.89
N ALA A 362 0.33 -1.94 19.43
CA ALA A 362 -0.73 -2.88 19.67
C ALA A 362 -1.59 -2.40 20.82
N LEU A 363 -2.89 -2.36 20.57
CA LEU A 363 -3.87 -2.12 21.61
C LEU A 363 -4.06 -3.39 22.42
N GLY A 364 -4.30 -3.24 23.72
CA GLY A 364 -4.52 -4.36 24.62
C GLY A 364 -5.55 -5.34 24.09
N GLY A 365 -5.04 -6.53 23.78
CA GLY A 365 -5.72 -7.63 23.11
C GLY A 365 -4.85 -8.88 23.11
N GLY A 366 -4.08 -9.08 24.18
CA GLY A 366 -3.18 -10.24 24.35
C GLY A 366 -3.87 -11.56 24.07
N GLU A 367 -3.18 -12.48 23.38
CA GLU A 367 -3.53 -13.89 23.10
C GLU A 367 -5.03 -14.28 22.99
N GLY A 368 -5.88 -13.34 22.61
CA GLY A 368 -7.33 -13.43 22.77
C GLY A 368 -8.13 -12.46 21.91
N ALA A 369 -7.45 -11.68 21.06
CA ALA A 369 -8.07 -10.91 19.98
C ALA A 369 -8.98 -11.81 19.13
N ILE A 370 -10.19 -11.33 18.89
CA ILE A 370 -11.16 -11.99 18.02
C ILE A 370 -10.60 -11.97 16.59
N GLN A 371 -10.18 -13.13 16.08
CA GLN A 371 -9.83 -13.32 14.67
C GLN A 371 -11.08 -13.74 13.92
N VAL A 372 -11.24 -13.21 12.71
CA VAL A 372 -12.40 -13.48 11.88
C VAL A 372 -11.94 -13.77 10.46
N GLU A 373 -12.24 -14.97 9.97
CA GLU A 373 -11.93 -15.40 8.62
C GLU A 373 -13.22 -15.75 7.88
N THR A 374 -13.51 -15.06 6.78
CA THR A 374 -14.62 -15.46 5.91
C THR A 374 -14.17 -16.62 5.02
N LYS A 375 -14.85 -17.77 5.16
CA LYS A 375 -14.57 -18.98 4.38
C LYS A 375 -15.43 -18.99 3.13
N GLU A 376 -15.01 -19.77 2.13
CA GLU A 376 -15.77 -19.93 0.89
C GLU A 376 -17.19 -20.45 1.14
N PRO A 377 -18.19 -19.89 0.45
CA PRO A 377 -19.58 -20.32 0.56
C PRO A 377 -19.78 -21.66 -0.15
N GLN A 378 -20.87 -22.35 0.17
CA GLN A 378 -21.20 -23.66 -0.43
C GLN A 378 -22.66 -23.68 -0.87
N LEU A 379 -22.99 -24.45 -1.92
CA LEU A 379 -24.39 -24.74 -2.22
C LEU A 379 -25.00 -25.62 -1.12
N SER A 380 -26.27 -25.38 -0.78
CA SER A 380 -26.99 -26.23 0.17
C SER A 380 -27.11 -27.66 -0.35
N THR A 381 -26.95 -28.65 0.53
CA THR A 381 -27.18 -30.06 0.18
C THR A 381 -28.67 -30.41 0.09
N GLU A 382 -29.54 -29.65 0.77
CA GLU A 382 -30.99 -29.85 0.80
C GLU A 382 -31.70 -29.13 -0.34
N ASP A 383 -31.29 -27.88 -0.61
CA ASP A 383 -31.83 -27.07 -1.70
C ASP A 383 -30.73 -26.32 -2.47
N PRO A 384 -29.91 -27.05 -3.23
CA PRO A 384 -28.75 -26.50 -3.93
C PRO A 384 -29.10 -25.49 -5.03
N LEU A 385 -30.37 -25.38 -5.42
CA LEU A 385 -30.81 -24.47 -6.47
C LEU A 385 -31.26 -23.10 -5.93
N HIS A 386 -31.66 -23.03 -4.66
CA HIS A 386 -32.20 -21.80 -4.08
C HIS A 386 -31.51 -21.37 -2.79
N THR A 387 -30.57 -22.15 -2.26
CA THR A 387 -29.95 -21.87 -0.97
C THR A 387 -28.42 -21.95 -1.04
N VAL A 388 -27.76 -20.90 -0.54
CA VAL A 388 -26.29 -20.86 -0.32
C VAL A 388 -26.00 -20.88 1.18
N VAL A 389 -25.02 -21.66 1.58
CA VAL A 389 -24.47 -21.73 2.93
C VAL A 389 -23.26 -20.81 3.01
N LEU A 390 -23.38 -19.71 3.74
CA LEU A 390 -22.26 -18.82 4.08
C LEU A 390 -21.46 -19.45 5.22
N ARG A 391 -20.14 -19.26 5.19
CA ARG A 391 -19.20 -19.86 6.15
C ARG A 391 -18.19 -18.83 6.66
N GLY A 392 -17.79 -18.99 7.91
CA GLY A 392 -16.73 -18.19 8.51
C GLY A 392 -16.20 -18.81 9.79
N VAL A 393 -14.94 -18.54 10.11
CA VAL A 393 -14.29 -18.98 11.34
C VAL A 393 -14.05 -17.78 12.23
N VAL A 394 -14.41 -17.92 13.51
CA VAL A 394 -14.07 -16.94 14.55
C VAL A 394 -13.17 -17.62 15.57
N SER A 395 -12.03 -17.02 15.89
CA SER A 395 -11.14 -17.48 16.95
C SER A 395 -11.03 -16.43 18.03
N THR A 396 -11.37 -16.77 19.27
CA THR A 396 -11.29 -15.85 20.41
C THR A 396 -10.91 -16.60 21.70
N ALA A 397 -10.20 -15.94 22.61
CA ALA A 397 -9.92 -16.51 23.94
C ALA A 397 -11.15 -16.51 24.86
N GLY A 398 -12.10 -15.59 24.62
CA GLY A 398 -13.30 -15.39 25.43
C GLY A 398 -14.58 -15.87 24.74
N SER A 399 -15.73 -15.60 25.37
CA SER A 399 -17.01 -15.65 24.66
C SER A 399 -17.21 -14.32 23.94
N THR A 400 -17.62 -14.36 22.67
CA THR A 400 -18.00 -13.17 21.89
C THR A 400 -19.27 -13.45 21.08
N THR A 401 -19.74 -12.45 20.36
CA THR A 401 -20.83 -12.56 19.38
C THR A 401 -20.30 -12.43 17.96
N ALA A 402 -20.88 -13.18 17.03
CA ALA A 402 -20.55 -13.15 15.62
C ALA A 402 -21.81 -13.14 14.74
N TRP A 403 -21.72 -12.57 13.54
CA TRP A 403 -22.82 -12.51 12.56
C TRP A 403 -22.27 -12.42 11.13
N PHE A 404 -23.11 -12.73 10.14
CA PHE A 404 -22.81 -12.46 8.74
C PHE A 404 -23.43 -11.15 8.31
N GLU A 405 -22.73 -10.43 7.43
CA GLU A 405 -23.19 -9.23 6.73
C GLU A 405 -23.19 -9.52 5.23
N TRP A 406 -24.22 -9.08 4.48
CA TRP A 406 -24.26 -9.24 3.03
C TRP A 406 -25.00 -8.10 2.29
N GLY A 407 -24.79 -7.99 0.98
CA GLY A 407 -25.40 -6.98 0.12
C GLY A 407 -24.99 -7.09 -1.36
N GLU A 408 -25.57 -6.25 -2.21
CA GLU A 408 -25.20 -6.16 -3.65
C GLU A 408 -23.93 -5.31 -3.88
N ASP A 409 -23.54 -4.48 -2.89
CA ASP A 409 -22.37 -3.62 -2.92
C ASP A 409 -21.34 -4.11 -1.89
N PRO A 410 -20.10 -4.43 -2.28
CA PRO A 410 -19.05 -4.90 -1.37
C PRO A 410 -18.69 -3.86 -0.28
N ASN A 411 -18.96 -2.57 -0.53
CA ASN A 411 -18.72 -1.48 0.41
C ASN A 411 -19.93 -1.17 1.31
N ALA A 412 -21.11 -1.70 0.98
CA ALA A 412 -22.37 -1.43 1.69
C ALA A 412 -23.19 -2.71 1.91
N LEU A 413 -22.68 -3.57 2.81
CA LEU A 413 -23.35 -4.82 3.24
C LEU A 413 -24.47 -4.50 4.24
N ASN A 414 -25.63 -4.15 3.71
CA ASN A 414 -26.75 -3.57 4.48
C ASN A 414 -27.65 -4.60 5.18
N GLN A 415 -27.43 -5.90 4.97
CA GLN A 415 -28.18 -6.97 5.61
C GLN A 415 -27.29 -7.74 6.59
N ARG A 416 -27.87 -8.24 7.68
CA ARG A 416 -27.14 -9.05 8.67
C ARG A 416 -27.99 -10.15 9.29
N THR A 417 -27.34 -11.23 9.73
CA THR A 417 -28.00 -12.29 10.49
C THR A 417 -28.22 -11.88 11.94
N PRO A 418 -29.04 -12.62 12.71
CA PRO A 418 -28.94 -12.62 14.16
C PRO A 418 -27.50 -12.91 14.63
N MET A 419 -27.18 -12.46 15.84
CA MET A 419 -25.88 -12.68 16.45
C MET A 419 -25.82 -14.05 17.13
N TYR A 420 -24.72 -14.76 16.90
CA TYR A 420 -24.41 -16.08 17.46
C TYR A 420 -23.36 -15.91 18.58
N ALA A 421 -23.56 -16.57 19.71
CA ALA A 421 -22.53 -16.65 20.75
C ALA A 421 -21.45 -17.66 20.31
N VAL A 422 -20.18 -17.27 20.38
CA VAL A 422 -19.04 -18.11 20.00
C VAL A 422 -17.93 -18.03 21.04
N LYS A 423 -17.15 -19.12 21.18
CA LYS A 423 -16.03 -19.22 22.12
C LYS A 423 -14.95 -20.12 21.52
N GLY A 424 -13.67 -19.77 21.70
CA GLY A 424 -12.58 -20.51 21.08
C GLY A 424 -12.57 -20.33 19.56
N GLN A 425 -12.02 -21.32 18.84
CA GLN A 425 -12.11 -21.40 17.38
C GLN A 425 -13.41 -22.11 16.98
N THR A 426 -14.36 -21.35 16.43
CA THR A 426 -15.68 -21.85 16.03
C THR A 426 -15.92 -21.53 14.57
N GLU A 427 -16.30 -22.54 13.78
CA GLU A 427 -16.86 -22.33 12.45
C GLU A 427 -18.36 -22.07 12.56
N ILE A 428 -18.83 -20.99 11.92
CA ILE A 428 -20.22 -20.58 11.87
C ILE A 428 -20.71 -20.75 10.44
N THR A 429 -21.93 -21.24 10.29
CA THR A 429 -22.60 -21.32 9.00
C THR A 429 -24.00 -20.71 9.08
N THR A 430 -24.48 -20.16 7.98
CA THR A 430 -25.87 -19.72 7.86
C THR A 430 -26.37 -19.93 6.44
N SER A 431 -27.65 -20.27 6.30
CA SER A 431 -28.27 -20.46 4.99
C SER A 431 -28.94 -19.17 4.53
N LEU A 432 -28.59 -18.71 3.33
CA LEU A 432 -29.21 -17.58 2.68
C LEU A 432 -30.03 -18.09 1.49
N GLN A 433 -31.32 -17.70 1.47
CA GLN A 433 -32.18 -17.92 0.31
C GLN A 433 -31.73 -16.99 -0.81
N LEU A 434 -31.50 -17.56 -1.98
CA LEU A 434 -31.18 -16.82 -3.18
C LEU A 434 -32.42 -16.04 -3.63
N PRO A 435 -32.24 -14.81 -4.16
CA PRO A 435 -33.36 -14.07 -4.72
C PRO A 435 -34.04 -14.85 -5.85
N PRO A 436 -35.34 -14.61 -6.12
CA PRO A 436 -36.06 -15.23 -7.23
C PRO A 436 -35.37 -15.02 -8.59
N GLU A 437 -35.71 -15.88 -9.57
CA GLU A 437 -35.12 -15.95 -10.93
C GLU A 437 -34.93 -14.59 -11.65
N ASP A 438 -35.66 -13.54 -11.26
CA ASP A 438 -35.55 -12.18 -11.84
C ASP A 438 -34.24 -11.44 -11.52
N SER A 439 -33.37 -11.98 -10.65
CA SER A 439 -32.10 -11.36 -10.22
C SER A 439 -30.85 -11.98 -10.86
N MET A 440 -31.02 -12.82 -11.89
CA MET A 440 -29.95 -13.58 -12.56
C MET A 440 -28.72 -12.72 -12.93
N GLY A 441 -27.54 -13.18 -12.52
CA GLY A 441 -26.24 -12.60 -12.92
C GLY A 441 -25.75 -11.41 -12.08
N ARG A 442 -26.50 -10.98 -11.05
CA ARG A 442 -26.02 -9.97 -10.10
C ARG A 442 -25.12 -10.62 -9.04
N PRO A 443 -23.88 -10.14 -8.85
CA PRO A 443 -23.07 -10.61 -7.74
C PRO A 443 -23.62 -10.08 -6.42
N PHE A 444 -23.57 -10.90 -5.38
CA PHE A 444 -23.76 -10.48 -4.01
C PHE A 444 -22.48 -10.73 -3.22
N TYR A 445 -22.30 -10.00 -2.14
CA TYR A 445 -21.10 -10.03 -1.34
C TYR A 445 -21.46 -10.36 0.09
N TYR A 446 -20.59 -11.07 0.79
CA TYR A 446 -20.75 -11.32 2.22
C TYR A 446 -19.43 -11.32 2.96
N ARG A 447 -19.52 -11.13 4.27
CA ARG A 447 -18.41 -11.35 5.21
C ARG A 447 -18.95 -11.81 6.55
N ILE A 448 -18.08 -12.38 7.37
CA ILE A 448 -18.34 -12.59 8.79
C ILE A 448 -17.76 -11.41 9.61
N ALA A 449 -18.45 -11.06 10.69
CA ALA A 449 -18.03 -10.07 11.67
C ALA A 449 -18.19 -10.64 13.08
N ALA A 450 -17.34 -10.22 14.02
CA ALA A 450 -17.43 -10.63 15.42
C ALA A 450 -16.90 -9.56 16.38
N GLY A 451 -17.36 -9.60 17.63
CA GLY A 451 -17.05 -8.60 18.66
C GLY A 451 -18.20 -7.64 18.94
N ASP A 452 -17.86 -6.41 19.32
CA ASP A 452 -18.81 -5.36 19.65
C ASP A 452 -19.67 -4.99 18.41
N PRO A 453 -21.01 -5.03 18.48
CA PRO A 453 -21.90 -4.62 17.40
C PRO A 453 -21.69 -3.19 16.87
N PHE A 454 -21.15 -2.29 17.69
CA PHE A 454 -20.88 -0.91 17.30
C PHE A 454 -19.49 -0.74 16.66
N ASN A 455 -18.57 -1.67 16.91
CA ASN A 455 -17.21 -1.65 16.35
C ASN A 455 -16.64 -3.08 16.18
N PRO A 456 -17.12 -3.85 15.20
CA PRO A 456 -16.73 -5.26 15.07
C PRO A 456 -15.43 -5.47 14.30
N VAL A 457 -14.76 -6.58 14.60
CA VAL A 457 -13.72 -7.15 13.73
C VAL A 457 -14.40 -7.83 12.55
N ARG A 458 -13.94 -7.56 11.32
CA ARG A 458 -14.55 -8.04 10.08
C ARG A 458 -13.55 -8.87 9.29
N GLY A 459 -14.01 -10.03 8.82
CA GLY A 459 -13.27 -10.82 7.85
C GLY A 459 -13.31 -10.19 6.45
N GLY A 460 -12.50 -10.74 5.54
CA GLY A 460 -12.49 -10.35 4.13
C GLY A 460 -13.87 -10.52 3.47
N VAL A 461 -14.15 -9.68 2.48
CA VAL A 461 -15.40 -9.75 1.70
C VAL A 461 -15.26 -10.85 0.64
N GLN A 462 -16.30 -11.67 0.51
CA GLN A 462 -16.40 -12.76 -0.45
C GLN A 462 -17.48 -12.41 -1.46
N ARG A 463 -17.18 -12.58 -2.76
CA ARG A 463 -18.13 -12.39 -3.85
C ARG A 463 -18.81 -13.71 -4.17
N ILE A 464 -20.12 -13.68 -4.36
CA ILE A 464 -20.94 -14.80 -4.79
C ILE A 464 -21.65 -14.41 -6.07
N LEU A 465 -21.42 -15.20 -7.11
CA LEU A 465 -22.18 -15.12 -8.35
C LEU A 465 -23.01 -16.39 -8.48
N VAL A 466 -24.33 -16.24 -8.61
CA VAL A 466 -25.25 -17.34 -8.91
C VAL A 466 -25.71 -17.21 -10.35
N LEU A 467 -25.44 -18.24 -11.13
CA LEU A 467 -25.99 -18.41 -12.47
C LEU A 467 -26.95 -19.58 -12.45
N LEU A 468 -28.23 -19.30 -12.68
CA LEU A 468 -29.27 -20.30 -12.96
C LEU A 468 -29.55 -20.27 -14.46
N GLY A 469 -29.47 -21.41 -15.14
CA GLY A 469 -29.72 -21.48 -16.58
C GLY A 469 -30.51 -22.73 -16.98
N ARG A 470 -31.53 -22.54 -17.83
CA ARG A 470 -32.09 -23.60 -18.66
C ARG A 470 -31.31 -23.64 -19.99
N PRO A 471 -31.02 -24.81 -20.56
CA PRO A 471 -30.25 -24.90 -21.81
C PRO A 471 -30.94 -24.27 -23.04
N ASP A 472 -32.27 -24.06 -22.99
CA ASP A 472 -33.07 -23.78 -24.20
C ASP A 472 -33.76 -22.41 -24.24
N ASP A 473 -33.58 -21.55 -23.23
CA ASP A 473 -34.22 -20.23 -23.26
C ASP A 473 -33.37 -19.24 -24.06
N ASN A 474 -33.85 -18.94 -25.28
CA ASN A 474 -33.47 -17.75 -26.03
C ASN A 474 -33.66 -16.51 -25.15
N LEU A 475 -32.62 -16.13 -24.40
CA LEU A 475 -32.58 -14.85 -23.69
C LEU A 475 -32.88 -13.74 -24.71
N PRO A 476 -33.93 -12.93 -24.53
CA PRO A 476 -34.20 -11.81 -25.40
C PRO A 476 -32.97 -10.91 -25.47
N ASN A 477 -32.57 -10.52 -26.69
CA ASN A 477 -31.37 -9.73 -27.00
C ASN A 477 -31.27 -8.34 -26.33
N ASN A 478 -32.12 -8.03 -25.33
CA ASN A 478 -32.26 -6.70 -24.73
C ASN A 478 -31.90 -6.61 -23.24
N LEU A 479 -31.22 -7.60 -22.65
CA LEU A 479 -30.55 -7.38 -21.36
C LEU A 479 -29.15 -6.78 -21.58
N PRO A 480 -28.74 -5.72 -20.85
CA PRO A 480 -27.46 -5.04 -21.04
C PRO A 480 -26.28 -5.82 -20.43
N ILE A 481 -26.34 -7.15 -20.41
CA ILE A 481 -25.23 -8.01 -20.03
C ILE A 481 -24.52 -8.39 -21.32
N ARG A 482 -23.43 -7.70 -21.66
CA ARG A 482 -22.49 -8.19 -22.67
C ARG A 482 -22.09 -9.60 -22.26
N LYS A 483 -22.40 -10.61 -23.09
CA LYS A 483 -21.87 -11.98 -22.94
C LYS A 483 -20.36 -11.89 -22.70
N PRO A 484 -19.82 -12.34 -21.54
CA PRO A 484 -18.39 -12.52 -21.39
C PRO A 484 -17.81 -13.30 -22.58
N PRO A 485 -16.65 -12.91 -23.13
CA PRO A 485 -16.09 -13.48 -24.37
C PRO A 485 -15.79 -14.99 -24.32
N TYR A 486 -15.97 -15.63 -23.16
CA TYR A 486 -15.69 -17.04 -22.94
C TYR A 486 -16.94 -17.94 -22.89
N TRP A 487 -18.16 -17.40 -22.83
CA TRP A 487 -19.39 -18.21 -22.69
C TRP A 487 -19.58 -19.20 -23.85
N ASN A 488 -19.27 -18.76 -25.09
CA ASN A 488 -19.42 -19.59 -26.30
C ASN A 488 -18.35 -20.71 -26.42
N ARG A 489 -17.29 -20.69 -25.59
CA ARG A 489 -16.27 -21.76 -25.55
C ARG A 489 -16.65 -22.84 -24.53
N TYR A 490 -17.19 -22.44 -23.38
CA TYR A 490 -17.67 -23.37 -22.37
C TYR A 490 -18.94 -24.13 -22.81
N ASP A 491 -19.85 -23.48 -23.52
CA ASP A 491 -21.03 -24.15 -24.09
C ASP A 491 -20.65 -25.29 -25.04
N ARG A 492 -19.64 -25.08 -25.89
CA ARG A 492 -19.16 -26.10 -26.84
C ARG A 492 -18.46 -27.27 -26.13
N LEU A 493 -17.68 -26.99 -25.09
CA LEU A 493 -17.01 -28.03 -24.31
C LEU A 493 -18.04 -28.90 -23.57
N ILE A 494 -19.07 -28.26 -22.99
CA ILE A 494 -20.14 -28.95 -22.25
C ILE A 494 -21.03 -29.76 -23.21
N HIS A 495 -21.38 -29.23 -24.38
CA HIS A 495 -22.11 -29.98 -25.41
C HIS A 495 -21.31 -31.18 -25.94
N HIS A 496 -19.99 -31.03 -26.10
CA HIS A 496 -19.11 -32.11 -26.55
C HIS A 496 -19.09 -33.29 -25.57
N TYR A 497 -18.95 -33.02 -24.27
CA TYR A 497 -18.95 -34.07 -23.24
C TYR A 497 -20.33 -34.67 -22.99
N ALA A 498 -21.41 -33.88 -23.01
CA ALA A 498 -22.78 -34.38 -22.84
C ALA A 498 -23.22 -35.29 -24.01
N HIS A 499 -22.78 -34.99 -25.23
CA HIS A 499 -23.03 -35.83 -26.41
C HIS A 499 -22.21 -37.13 -26.38
N GLN A 500 -20.94 -37.08 -25.92
CA GLN A 500 -20.12 -38.29 -25.77
C GLN A 500 -20.62 -39.22 -24.65
N ALA A 501 -21.28 -38.68 -23.62
CA ALA A 501 -21.83 -39.44 -22.50
C ALA A 501 -23.30 -39.89 -22.69
N GLY A 502 -23.96 -39.50 -23.79
CA GLY A 502 -25.30 -39.98 -24.16
C GLY A 502 -26.46 -39.44 -23.31
N TRP A 503 -26.35 -38.23 -22.76
CA TRP A 503 -27.32 -37.68 -21.81
C TRP A 503 -28.47 -36.89 -22.49
N PRO A 504 -29.75 -37.14 -22.17
CA PRO A 504 -30.87 -36.29 -22.57
C PRO A 504 -31.05 -35.07 -21.62
N ALA A 505 -31.28 -33.88 -22.19
CA ALA A 505 -31.57 -32.60 -21.48
C ALA A 505 -32.96 -32.61 -20.78
N PRO A 506 -33.25 -31.78 -19.74
CA PRO A 506 -32.63 -30.49 -19.42
C PRO A 506 -31.94 -30.39 -18.04
N VAL A 507 -30.74 -29.80 -18.05
CA VAL A 507 -29.90 -29.55 -16.86
C VAL A 507 -30.17 -28.16 -16.32
N VAL A 508 -30.62 -28.03 -15.06
CA VAL A 508 -30.59 -26.75 -14.34
C VAL A 508 -29.22 -26.64 -13.67
N LYS A 509 -28.40 -25.70 -14.13
CA LYS A 509 -27.07 -25.44 -13.56
C LYS A 509 -27.20 -24.35 -12.50
N ALA A 510 -26.75 -24.60 -11.28
CA ALA A 510 -26.34 -23.55 -10.35
C ALA A 510 -24.81 -23.49 -10.39
N ILE A 511 -24.25 -22.35 -10.76
CA ILE A 511 -22.81 -22.14 -10.78
C ILE A 511 -22.47 -21.16 -9.65
N LEU A 512 -21.59 -21.56 -8.76
CA LEU A 512 -20.97 -20.68 -7.76
C LEU A 512 -19.55 -20.40 -8.23
N ALA A 513 -19.24 -19.13 -8.48
CA ALA A 513 -17.90 -18.67 -8.83
C ALA A 513 -17.42 -17.70 -7.74
N HIS A 514 -16.19 -17.88 -7.30
CA HIS A 514 -15.54 -17.04 -6.31
C HIS A 514 -14.25 -16.41 -6.86
N GLU A 515 -13.90 -15.22 -6.35
CA GLU A 515 -12.63 -14.53 -6.56
C GLU A 515 -12.06 -14.18 -5.18
N SER A 516 -10.92 -14.77 -4.80
CA SER A 516 -10.22 -14.42 -3.55
C SER A 516 -9.36 -13.18 -3.75
N ASN A 517 -9.47 -12.22 -2.81
CA ASN A 517 -8.66 -11.02 -2.64
C ASN A 517 -8.84 -9.90 -3.68
N TRP A 518 -9.66 -8.90 -3.29
CA TRP A 518 -9.56 -7.54 -3.81
C TRP A 518 -9.28 -6.59 -2.64
N ASP A 519 -8.13 -5.91 -2.68
CA ASP A 519 -7.98 -4.60 -2.04
C ASP A 519 -8.70 -3.57 -2.92
N PHE A 520 -9.73 -2.92 -2.38
CA PHE A 520 -10.46 -1.89 -3.11
C PHE A 520 -9.63 -0.60 -3.22
N HIS A 521 -9.18 -0.29 -4.44
CA HIS A 521 -8.91 1.09 -4.85
C HIS A 521 -10.05 1.58 -5.76
N SER A 522 -10.64 2.71 -5.39
CA SER A 522 -11.70 3.38 -6.12
C SER A 522 -11.25 3.71 -7.55
N CYS A 523 -12.01 3.22 -8.54
CA CYS A 523 -11.99 3.77 -9.89
C CYS A 523 -13.33 4.45 -10.14
N ASP A 524 -13.28 5.77 -10.31
CA ASP A 524 -14.39 6.65 -10.67
C ASP A 524 -14.92 6.32 -12.10
N PRO A 525 -16.23 6.43 -12.38
CA PRO A 525 -16.82 5.97 -13.62
C PRO A 525 -16.95 7.12 -14.62
N HIS A 526 -15.87 7.55 -15.25
CA HIS A 526 -15.93 8.45 -16.40
C HIS A 526 -14.83 8.17 -17.42
N CYS A 527 -15.12 7.32 -18.40
CA CYS A 527 -14.46 7.36 -19.72
C CYS A 527 -15.38 6.76 -20.79
N HIS A 528 -16.19 7.63 -21.39
CA HIS A 528 -16.84 7.39 -22.67
C HIS A 528 -15.92 7.86 -23.82
N TYR A 529 -15.72 6.98 -24.80
CA TYR A 529 -15.35 7.20 -26.21
C TYR A 529 -13.99 7.84 -26.56
N ASN A 530 -13.05 7.04 -27.11
CA ASN A 530 -12.91 6.87 -28.58
C ASN A 530 -11.76 5.91 -28.97
N ASN A 531 -12.09 4.97 -29.87
CA ASN A 531 -11.29 4.22 -30.85
C ASN A 531 -9.84 3.76 -30.53
N HIS A 532 -9.70 2.44 -30.29
CA HIS A 532 -8.53 1.52 -30.41
C HIS A 532 -7.18 1.98 -29.79
N PRO A 533 -6.56 1.15 -28.91
CA PRO A 533 -5.87 -0.05 -29.38
C PRO A 533 -5.97 -1.28 -28.45
N GLU A 534 -5.59 -2.45 -28.98
CA GLU A 534 -5.37 -3.70 -28.25
C GLU A 534 -4.44 -3.44 -27.06
N ARG A 535 -4.96 -3.63 -25.83
CA ARG A 535 -4.14 -3.72 -24.62
C ARG A 535 -4.09 -5.18 -24.21
N SER A 536 -2.89 -5.76 -24.29
CA SER A 536 -2.54 -7.02 -23.68
C SER A 536 -2.61 -6.86 -22.16
N PHE A 537 -3.69 -7.37 -21.56
CA PHE A 537 -3.75 -7.57 -20.13
C PHE A 537 -3.01 -8.87 -19.81
N LEU A 538 -1.88 -8.77 -19.12
CA LEU A 538 -1.32 -9.88 -18.35
C LEU A 538 -2.29 -10.13 -17.19
N TYR A 539 -3.20 -11.07 -17.38
CA TYR A 539 -4.01 -11.61 -16.29
C TYR A 539 -3.16 -12.64 -15.54
N GLU A 540 -2.86 -12.37 -14.28
CA GLU A 540 -2.47 -13.45 -13.36
C GLU A 540 -3.66 -14.43 -13.23
N PRO A 541 -3.41 -15.75 -13.14
CA PRO A 541 -4.48 -16.74 -13.10
C PRO A 541 -5.24 -16.63 -11.77
N VAL A 542 -6.49 -16.19 -11.85
CA VAL A 542 -7.46 -16.27 -10.75
C VAL A 542 -7.82 -17.74 -10.55
N ALA A 543 -7.63 -18.24 -9.33
CA ALA A 543 -8.19 -19.54 -8.93
C ALA A 543 -9.71 -19.39 -8.87
N ILE A 544 -10.43 -19.99 -9.81
CA ILE A 544 -11.90 -20.05 -9.82
C ILE A 544 -12.28 -21.48 -9.47
N ASP A 545 -12.86 -21.68 -8.29
CA ASP A 545 -13.43 -22.96 -7.91
C ASP A 545 -14.91 -23.02 -8.32
N TRP A 546 -15.32 -24.12 -8.96
CA TRP A 546 -16.65 -24.25 -9.58
C TRP A 546 -17.47 -25.36 -8.91
N GLN A 547 -18.64 -25.00 -8.36
CA GLN A 547 -19.63 -25.98 -7.88
C GLN A 547 -20.76 -26.20 -8.90
N TRP A 548 -21.13 -27.47 -9.13
CA TRP A 548 -22.13 -27.88 -10.13
C TRP A 548 -23.24 -28.72 -9.52
N VAL A 549 -24.49 -28.50 -9.95
CA VAL A 549 -25.69 -29.23 -9.50
C VAL A 549 -26.51 -29.66 -10.72
N TYR A 550 -27.11 -30.85 -10.68
CA TYR A 550 -27.91 -31.45 -11.76
C TYR A 550 -29.33 -31.82 -11.29
N ARG A 551 -30.34 -31.68 -12.15
CA ARG A 551 -31.73 -32.09 -11.88
C ARG A 551 -32.07 -33.37 -12.65
N GLY A 552 -32.02 -34.52 -11.98
CA GLY A 552 -32.50 -35.81 -12.49
C GLY A 552 -32.60 -36.83 -11.36
N GLN A 553 -33.59 -37.72 -11.45
CA GLN A 553 -34.12 -38.49 -10.32
C GLN A 553 -33.07 -39.30 -9.52
N SER A 554 -33.30 -39.32 -8.20
CA SER A 554 -32.68 -40.13 -7.14
C SER A 554 -31.17 -40.02 -6.93
N THR A 555 -30.82 -39.24 -5.89
CA THR A 555 -29.63 -39.28 -5.02
C THR A 555 -28.24 -39.19 -5.69
N PRO A 556 -27.48 -38.10 -5.45
CA PRO A 556 -26.03 -38.15 -5.57
C PRO A 556 -25.42 -38.48 -4.20
N GLN A 557 -24.81 -39.67 -4.08
CA GLN A 557 -23.67 -39.81 -3.20
C GLN A 557 -22.58 -38.89 -3.76
N VAL A 558 -22.15 -37.93 -2.94
CA VAL A 558 -20.90 -37.19 -3.16
C VAL A 558 -19.78 -38.23 -3.02
N GLY A 559 -19.21 -38.66 -4.14
CA GLY A 559 -18.17 -39.67 -4.21
C GLY A 559 -16.97 -39.14 -5.00
N ASP A 560 -15.83 -39.06 -4.31
CA ASP A 560 -14.53 -38.65 -4.81
C ASP A 560 -14.05 -39.40 -6.08
N GLN A 561 -13.13 -38.74 -6.78
CA GLN A 561 -12.17 -39.25 -7.79
C GLN A 561 -12.61 -39.27 -9.26
N LEU A 562 -12.15 -38.27 -10.02
CA LEU A 562 -11.79 -38.45 -11.42
C LEU A 562 -10.26 -38.56 -11.53
N ARG A 563 -9.76 -39.78 -11.77
CA ARG A 563 -8.35 -40.02 -12.18
C ARG A 563 -8.22 -39.76 -13.69
N PRO A 564 -7.15 -39.12 -14.18
CA PRO A 564 -6.97 -38.93 -15.62
C PRO A 564 -6.48 -40.22 -16.31
N TYR A 565 -7.21 -40.64 -17.35
CA TYR A 565 -6.81 -41.67 -18.31
C TYR A 565 -5.86 -41.05 -19.35
N LEU A 566 -4.65 -41.60 -19.50
CA LEU A 566 -3.76 -41.36 -20.64
C LEU A 566 -4.06 -42.41 -21.73
N LEU A 567 -4.30 -41.98 -22.96
CA LEU A 567 -4.34 -42.87 -24.13
C LEU A 567 -3.04 -42.71 -24.97
N PRO A 568 -2.44 -43.82 -25.45
CA PRO A 568 -1.28 -43.81 -26.32
C PRO A 568 -1.64 -43.84 -27.83
N ASP A 569 -0.74 -43.25 -28.62
CA ASP A 569 -0.40 -43.52 -30.04
C ASP A 569 -1.48 -43.42 -31.15
N ASN A 570 -1.47 -42.31 -31.91
CA ASN A 570 -1.40 -42.34 -33.39
C ASN A 570 -1.11 -40.94 -34.04
N PRO A 571 -0.54 -40.90 -35.27
CA PRO A 571 0.27 -39.79 -35.81
C PRO A 571 -0.51 -38.66 -36.52
N PRO A 572 0.12 -37.50 -36.82
CA PRO A 572 -0.58 -36.29 -37.21
C PRO A 572 -0.95 -36.27 -38.71
N LEU A 573 -2.19 -35.90 -39.02
CA LEU A 573 -2.58 -35.42 -40.34
C LEU A 573 -2.29 -33.92 -40.44
N MET A 574 -1.52 -33.56 -41.45
CA MET A 574 -0.93 -32.24 -41.68
C MET A 574 -1.76 -31.46 -42.71
N TRP A 575 -2.19 -30.23 -42.32
CA TRP A 575 -2.23 -28.94 -43.07
C TRP A 575 -3.51 -28.09 -42.85
N PRO A 576 -3.46 -26.73 -42.98
CA PRO A 576 -2.37 -25.80 -42.64
C PRO A 576 -2.83 -24.46 -41.99
N TYR A 577 -1.84 -23.68 -41.50
CA TYR A 577 -1.83 -22.24 -41.21
C TYR A 577 -2.38 -21.65 -39.89
N ASN A 578 -1.45 -20.98 -39.17
CA ASN A 578 -1.57 -19.85 -38.25
C ASN A 578 -2.40 -19.99 -36.95
N ARG A 579 -1.71 -20.36 -35.86
CA ARG A 579 -1.50 -19.49 -34.68
C ARG A 579 -0.66 -20.22 -33.62
N HIS A 580 0.16 -19.48 -32.88
CA HIS A 580 0.93 -19.94 -31.73
C HIS A 580 0.05 -20.65 -30.70
N TRP A 581 0.50 -21.82 -30.25
CA TRP A 581 -0.04 -22.54 -29.09
C TRP A 581 1.03 -22.49 -28.01
N ASP A 582 0.76 -21.77 -26.93
CA ASP A 582 1.42 -22.01 -25.64
C ASP A 582 0.57 -23.07 -24.93
N ASP A 583 1.09 -24.30 -24.88
CA ASP A 583 0.50 -25.40 -24.12
C ASP A 583 0.64 -25.13 -22.62
N PHE A 584 -0.47 -24.88 -21.92
CA PHE A 584 -0.52 -24.89 -20.46
C PHE A 584 -0.95 -26.28 -19.96
N ILE A 585 0.02 -27.05 -19.49
CA ILE A 585 -0.20 -28.23 -18.65
C ILE A 585 -0.52 -27.75 -17.23
N ALA A 586 -1.72 -28.08 -16.73
CA ALA A 586 -2.09 -27.86 -15.34
C ALA A 586 -1.33 -28.85 -14.43
N ILE A 587 -0.41 -28.34 -13.62
CA ILE A 587 0.25 -29.12 -12.56
C ILE A 587 -0.55 -28.91 -11.26
N PRO A 588 -1.06 -29.97 -10.60
CA PRO A 588 -1.79 -29.83 -9.35
C PRO A 588 -0.87 -29.35 -8.22
N PRO A 589 -1.39 -28.53 -7.27
CA PRO A 589 -0.62 -28.08 -6.13
C PRO A 589 -0.45 -29.28 -5.20
N ASN A 590 0.77 -29.86 -5.16
CA ASN A 590 1.40 -30.62 -4.05
C ASN A 590 2.56 -31.55 -4.52
N ALA A 591 3.39 -31.13 -5.48
CA ALA A 591 4.63 -31.82 -5.81
C ALA A 591 5.82 -30.85 -5.80
N TRP A 592 6.48 -30.74 -4.64
CA TRP A 592 7.77 -30.03 -4.52
C TRP A 592 8.91 -31.03 -4.66
N ASN A 593 9.59 -30.98 -5.80
CA ASN A 593 11.05 -31.15 -5.94
C ASN A 593 11.39 -31.31 -7.43
N LEU A 594 12.02 -30.30 -8.04
CA LEU A 594 13.08 -30.48 -9.02
C LEU A 594 13.75 -29.13 -9.36
N ASP A 595 15.05 -29.07 -9.09
CA ASP A 595 16.01 -28.06 -9.54
C ASP A 595 15.86 -27.71 -11.02
N MET A 596 15.91 -26.42 -11.36
CA MET A 596 16.26 -25.96 -12.70
C MET A 596 17.45 -25.00 -12.66
N VAL A 597 18.63 -25.59 -12.76
CA VAL A 597 19.81 -24.99 -13.41
C VAL A 597 19.67 -25.25 -14.93
N GLY A 598 19.82 -24.23 -15.78
CA GLY A 598 20.11 -24.49 -17.20
C GLY A 598 19.67 -23.44 -18.22
N ARG A 599 20.64 -22.67 -18.71
CA ARG A 599 20.58 -21.86 -19.95
C ARG A 599 20.32 -22.73 -21.18
N CYS A 600 19.75 -22.14 -22.24
CA CYS A 600 20.16 -22.43 -23.63
C CYS A 600 19.85 -21.26 -24.58
N SER A 601 20.90 -20.61 -25.08
CA SER A 601 20.91 -19.84 -26.33
C SER A 601 21.12 -20.78 -27.51
N PHE A 602 20.44 -20.55 -28.63
CA PHE A 602 20.83 -21.13 -29.91
C PHE A 602 21.58 -20.08 -30.74
N ASN A 603 22.89 -20.30 -30.93
CA ASN A 603 23.70 -19.74 -32.00
C ASN A 603 24.15 -20.93 -32.85
N ASP A 604 23.51 -21.15 -34.01
CA ASP A 604 24.04 -21.99 -35.07
C ASP A 604 24.37 -21.09 -36.28
N PRO A 605 25.65 -20.89 -36.62
CA PRO A 605 26.08 -20.05 -37.75
C PRO A 605 26.00 -20.75 -39.13
N SER A 606 25.35 -21.90 -39.27
CA SER A 606 25.44 -22.70 -40.52
C SER A 606 24.29 -22.51 -41.54
N LEU A 607 23.38 -21.56 -41.33
CA LEU A 607 22.28 -21.27 -42.28
C LEU A 607 22.37 -19.84 -42.83
N GLU A 608 23.48 -19.52 -43.49
CA GLU A 608 23.57 -18.43 -44.45
C GLU A 608 23.35 -19.00 -45.88
N LYS A 609 22.19 -18.69 -46.51
CA LYS A 609 22.08 -18.17 -47.90
C LYS A 609 20.71 -18.40 -48.58
N LYS A 610 20.33 -17.34 -49.30
CA LYS A 610 19.37 -17.20 -50.43
C LYS A 610 17.89 -17.19 -50.05
N ASP A 611 17.05 -16.27 -50.52
CA ASP A 611 17.15 -15.07 -51.37
C ASP A 611 15.82 -14.31 -51.18
N PRO A 612 15.70 -13.04 -51.62
CA PRO A 612 14.68 -12.08 -51.20
C PRO A 612 13.43 -12.13 -52.06
N TYR A 613 12.26 -11.96 -51.43
CA TYR A 613 11.08 -11.26 -51.97
C TYR A 613 10.19 -10.79 -50.83
#